data_AF-A0AAW2MNN9-F1
#
_entry.id   AF-A0AAW2MNN9-F1
#
_cell.length_a   1.000
_cell.length_b   1.000
_cell.length_c   1.000
_cell.angle_alpha   90.00
_cell.angle_beta   90.00
_cell.angle_gamma   90.00
#
_symmetry.space_group_name_H-M   'P 1'
#
loop_
_entity.id
_entity.type
_entity.pdbx_description
1 polymer ?
#
loop_
_entity_poly.entity_id
_entity_poly.type
_entity_poly.pdbx_seq_one_letter_code
_entity_poly.pdbx_strand_id
1 'polypeptide(L)'
;MEGKWFEAGCLGNIDFLHDAVRGDGAILQKLHSLGTTNTPLHLASMFRHAEFVIEYISLSSISTYQLSQLNQDGYSPLHLASANGHLEIVQFLLEFGKHKSALEELCMKKDRRKNFSSFYRDYW
;
A
#
# COMPACT_ATOMS: atom_id res chain seq x y z
N MET A 1 9.37 17.40 -6.42
CA MET A 1 8.02 16.89 -6.75
C MET A 1 7.67 15.66 -5.93
N GLU A 2 8.61 14.75 -5.69
CA GLU A 2 8.37 13.53 -4.88
C GLU A 2 7.96 13.83 -3.44
N GLY A 3 8.58 14.80 -2.75
CA GLY A 3 8.25 15.12 -1.35
C GLY A 3 6.77 15.45 -1.09
N LYS A 4 6.05 16.01 -2.08
CA LYS A 4 4.61 16.29 -1.95
C LYS A 4 3.78 15.01 -1.88
N TRP A 5 4.19 13.96 -2.59
CA TRP A 5 3.54 12.66 -2.54
C TRP A 5 3.76 11.95 -1.20
N PHE A 6 4.95 12.12 -0.60
CA PHE A 6 5.19 11.64 0.77
C PHE A 6 4.28 12.36 1.77
N GLU A 7 4.26 13.69 1.71
CA GLU A 7 3.39 14.51 2.56
C GLU A 7 1.91 14.14 2.39
N ALA A 8 1.44 13.99 1.15
CA ALA A 8 0.08 13.57 0.87
C ALA A 8 -0.25 12.19 1.45
N GLY A 9 0.65 11.21 1.35
CA GLY A 9 0.47 9.90 1.98
C GLY A 9 0.48 9.96 3.51
N CYS A 10 1.34 10.79 4.10
CA CYS A 10 1.38 11.00 5.56
C CYS A 10 0.13 11.69 6.11
N LEU A 11 -0.44 12.62 5.34
CA LEU A 11 -1.60 13.42 5.75
C LEU A 11 -2.93 12.86 5.26
N GLY A 12 -2.92 11.88 4.34
CA GLY A 12 -4.13 11.37 3.70
C GLY A 12 -4.78 12.40 2.77
N ASN A 13 -3.99 13.25 2.12
CA ASN A 13 -4.50 14.36 1.31
C ASN A 13 -5.05 13.88 -0.04
N ILE A 14 -6.35 13.60 -0.08
CA ILE A 14 -7.05 13.11 -1.28
C ILE A 14 -7.19 14.19 -2.35
N ASP A 15 -7.38 15.45 -1.96
CA ASP A 15 -7.48 16.56 -2.92
C ASP A 15 -6.20 16.65 -3.77
N PHE A 16 -5.04 16.56 -3.11
CA PHE A 16 -3.75 16.51 -3.81
C PHE A 16 -3.65 15.28 -4.73
N LEU A 17 -4.11 14.11 -4.30
CA LEU A 17 -4.12 12.90 -5.11
C LEU A 17 -4.95 13.12 -6.39
N HIS A 18 -6.15 13.67 -6.26
CA HIS A 18 -7.04 13.96 -7.39
C HIS A 18 -6.46 15.00 -8.34
N ASP A 19 -5.94 16.10 -7.80
CA ASP A 19 -5.33 17.17 -8.59
C ASP A 19 -4.09 16.67 -9.35
N ALA A 20 -3.25 15.87 -8.70
CA ALA A 20 -2.05 15.35 -9.31
C ALA A 20 -2.36 14.31 -10.40
N VAL A 21 -3.35 13.43 -10.18
CA VAL A 21 -3.81 12.46 -11.20
C VAL A 21 -4.50 13.17 -12.37
N ARG A 22 -5.27 14.22 -12.11
CA ARG A 22 -5.88 15.05 -13.15
C ARG A 22 -4.82 15.76 -14.00
N GLY A 23 -3.74 16.22 -13.38
CA GLY A 23 -2.62 16.86 -14.07
C GLY A 23 -1.77 15.89 -14.88
N ASP A 24 -1.55 14.67 -14.39
CA ASP A 24 -0.80 13.61 -15.08
C ASP A 24 -1.38 12.23 -14.73
N GLY A 25 -2.18 11.65 -15.64
CA GLY A 25 -2.82 10.35 -15.42
C GLY A 25 -1.84 9.18 -15.28
N ALA A 26 -0.58 9.33 -15.68
CA ALA A 26 0.46 8.32 -15.52
C ALA A 26 1.29 8.51 -14.24
N ILE A 27 1.00 9.53 -13.42
CA ILE A 27 1.82 9.89 -12.25
C ILE A 27 1.94 8.74 -11.25
N LEU A 28 0.85 8.01 -11.03
CA LEU A 28 0.83 6.88 -10.09
C LEU A 28 1.70 5.71 -10.58
N GLN A 29 1.71 5.44 -11.89
CA GLN A 29 2.59 4.41 -12.45
C GLN A 29 4.07 4.80 -12.34
N LYS A 30 4.38 6.08 -12.58
CA LYS A 30 5.73 6.62 -12.41
C LYS A 30 6.20 6.46 -10.97
N LEU A 31 5.34 6.75 -9.98
CA LEU A 31 5.64 6.55 -8.55
C LEU A 31 6.03 5.11 -8.21
N HIS A 32 5.38 4.11 -8.81
CA HIS A 32 5.73 2.70 -8.59
C HIS A 32 7.04 2.29 -9.26
N SER A 33 7.41 2.94 -10.37
CA SER A 33 8.69 2.69 -11.06
C SER A 33 9.89 3.39 -10.42
N LEU A 34 9.65 4.38 -9.55
CA LEU A 34 10.68 5.24 -8.97
C LEU A 34 11.55 4.56 -7.90
N GLY A 35 11.31 3.30 -7.54
CA GLY A 35 12.18 2.53 -6.64
C GLY A 35 12.40 3.19 -5.26
N THR A 36 11.42 3.95 -4.78
CA THR A 36 11.55 4.77 -3.57
C THR A 36 11.50 3.96 -2.28
N THR A 37 12.10 4.51 -1.23
CA THR A 37 12.15 3.98 0.14
C THR A 37 10.77 3.65 0.72
N ASN A 38 9.76 4.46 0.41
CA ASN A 38 8.34 4.32 0.76
C ASN A 38 7.50 5.01 -0.32
N THR A 39 6.50 4.32 -0.86
CA THR A 39 5.49 4.96 -1.72
C THR A 39 4.44 5.68 -0.85
N PRO A 40 3.64 6.61 -1.41
CA PRO A 40 2.54 7.24 -0.67
C PRO A 40 1.58 6.22 -0.07
N LEU A 41 1.40 5.08 -0.75
CA LEU A 41 0.58 3.97 -0.27
C LEU A 41 1.15 3.31 1.00
N HIS A 42 2.48 3.22 1.15
CA HIS A 42 3.11 2.74 2.38
C HIS A 42 2.80 3.67 3.56
N LEU A 43 2.96 4.98 3.34
CA LEU A 43 2.72 5.98 4.37
C LEU A 43 1.25 6.07 4.76
N ALA A 44 0.34 6.11 3.78
CA ALA A 44 -1.09 6.11 4.05
C ALA A 44 -1.54 4.85 4.82
N SER A 45 -0.96 3.71 4.48
CA SER A 45 -1.19 2.45 5.20
C SER A 45 -0.59 2.44 6.60
N MET A 46 0.50 3.15 6.85
CA MET A 46 1.11 3.29 8.18
C MET A 46 0.31 4.26 9.08
N PHE A 47 -0.25 5.33 8.50
CA PHE A 47 -0.92 6.42 9.22
C PHE A 47 -2.45 6.32 9.25
N ARG A 48 -3.04 5.18 8.85
CA ARG A 48 -4.49 4.88 8.89
C ARG A 48 -5.35 5.73 7.94
N HIS A 49 -4.82 6.12 6.79
CA HIS A 49 -5.57 6.91 5.80
C HIS A 49 -6.29 5.99 4.82
N ALA A 50 -7.34 5.30 5.30
CA ALA A 50 -8.06 4.28 4.52
C ALA A 50 -8.67 4.83 3.23
N GLU A 51 -9.31 6.00 3.29
CA GLU A 51 -9.92 6.64 2.12
C GLU A 51 -8.86 6.96 1.05
N PHE A 52 -7.71 7.51 1.45
CA PHE A 52 -6.59 7.74 0.54
C PHE A 52 -6.09 6.44 -0.08
N VAL A 53 -5.97 5.36 0.70
CA VAL A 53 -5.54 4.03 0.21
C VAL A 53 -6.53 3.50 -0.84
N ILE A 54 -7.82 3.53 -0.54
CA ILE A 54 -8.88 3.04 -1.43
C ILE A 54 -8.87 3.82 -2.73
N GLU A 55 -8.81 5.14 -2.64
CA GLU A 55 -8.85 6.03 -3.80
C GLU A 55 -7.58 5.90 -4.65
N TYR A 56 -6.40 5.86 -4.01
CA TYR A 56 -5.12 5.65 -4.70
C TYR A 56 -5.13 4.35 -5.52
N ILE A 57 -5.65 3.26 -4.94
CA ILE A 57 -5.73 1.96 -5.59
C ILE A 57 -6.75 1.98 -6.74
N SER A 58 -7.89 2.63 -6.54
CA SER A 58 -8.95 2.77 -7.55
C SER A 58 -8.47 3.57 -8.77
N LEU A 59 -7.71 4.65 -8.55
CA LEU A 59 -7.18 5.51 -9.61
C LEU A 59 -5.96 4.90 -10.33
N SER A 60 -5.11 4.16 -9.63
CA SER A 60 -3.80 3.76 -10.15
C SER A 60 -3.83 2.61 -11.16
N SER A 61 -4.97 1.94 -11.37
CA SER A 61 -5.09 0.77 -12.27
C SER A 61 -4.02 -0.30 -12.03
N ILE A 62 -3.52 -0.41 -10.80
CA ILE A 62 -2.37 -1.26 -10.46
C ILE A 62 -2.70 -2.73 -10.41
N SER A 63 -1.70 -3.56 -10.70
CA SER A 63 -1.79 -5.00 -10.45
C SER A 63 -1.52 -5.33 -8.98
N THR A 64 -1.97 -6.50 -8.54
CA THR A 64 -1.72 -7.02 -7.19
C THR A 64 -0.24 -7.12 -6.86
N TYR A 65 0.62 -7.31 -7.87
CA TYR A 65 2.06 -7.29 -7.73
C TYR A 65 2.58 -5.95 -7.18
N GLN A 66 2.03 -4.82 -7.62
CA GLN A 66 2.47 -3.49 -7.17
C GLN A 66 2.07 -3.22 -5.72
N LEU A 67 0.95 -3.77 -5.26
CA LEU A 67 0.54 -3.73 -3.84
C LEU A 67 1.46 -4.55 -2.93
N SER A 68 2.16 -5.53 -3.49
CA SER A 68 3.12 -6.37 -2.77
C SER A 68 4.54 -5.79 -2.73
N GLN A 69 4.79 -4.68 -3.44
CA GLN A 69 6.13 -4.10 -3.50
C GLN A 69 6.62 -3.73 -2.11
N LEU A 70 7.86 -4.10 -1.84
CA LEU A 70 8.51 -3.82 -0.58
C LEU A 70 9.22 -2.49 -0.67
N ASN A 71 9.08 -1.73 0.40
CA ASN A 71 9.85 -0.54 0.72
C ASN A 71 11.32 -0.94 1.03
N GLN A 72 12.20 0.04 1.28
CA GLN A 72 13.63 -0.25 1.57
C GLN A 72 13.87 -1.05 2.86
N ASP A 73 12.92 -1.02 3.79
CA ASP A 73 12.94 -1.79 5.03
C ASP A 73 12.37 -3.22 4.87
N GLY A 74 11.95 -3.57 3.65
CA GLY A 74 11.37 -4.88 3.34
C GLY A 74 9.91 -5.02 3.78
N TYR A 75 9.16 -3.92 3.88
CA TYR A 75 7.74 -3.92 4.23
C TYR A 75 6.87 -3.50 3.04
N SER A 76 5.76 -4.18 2.84
CA SER A 76 4.69 -3.74 1.93
C SER A 76 3.69 -2.84 2.67
N PRO A 77 2.78 -2.14 1.95
CA PRO A 77 1.70 -1.38 2.59
C PRO A 77 0.86 -2.25 3.55
N LEU A 78 0.60 -3.51 3.18
CA LEU A 78 -0.11 -4.47 4.03
C LEU A 78 0.66 -4.78 5.33
N HIS A 79 1.99 -4.93 5.27
CA HIS A 79 2.80 -5.13 6.48
C HIS A 79 2.67 -3.95 7.44
N LEU A 80 2.73 -2.73 6.91
CA LEU A 80 2.63 -1.51 7.71
C LEU A 80 1.24 -1.35 8.33
N ALA A 81 0.16 -1.56 7.56
CA ALA A 81 -1.20 -1.51 8.08
C ALA A 81 -1.42 -2.56 9.19
N SER A 82 -0.92 -3.78 8.98
CA SER A 82 -1.07 -4.87 9.94
C SER A 82 -0.28 -4.63 11.22
N ALA A 83 0.98 -4.19 11.11
CA ALA A 83 1.83 -3.90 12.25
C ALA A 83 1.27 -2.77 13.14
N ASN A 84 0.49 -1.85 12.56
CA ASN A 84 -0.13 -0.75 13.27
C ASN A 84 -1.61 -1.01 13.65
N GLY A 85 -2.17 -2.17 13.31
CA GLY A 85 -3.55 -2.55 13.68
C GLY A 85 -4.65 -1.85 12.87
N HIS A 86 -4.33 -1.36 11.66
CA HIS A 86 -5.28 -0.65 10.80
C HIS A 86 -6.16 -1.62 10.02
N LEU A 87 -7.10 -2.27 10.74
CA LEU A 87 -7.89 -3.39 10.24
C LEU A 87 -8.65 -3.11 8.94
N GLU A 88 -9.24 -1.92 8.81
CA GLU A 88 -9.97 -1.51 7.61
C GLU A 88 -9.08 -1.57 6.34
N ILE A 89 -7.85 -1.06 6.44
CA ILE A 89 -6.89 -1.08 5.35
C ILE A 89 -6.43 -2.51 5.06
N VAL A 90 -6.21 -3.32 6.10
CA VAL A 90 -5.84 -4.73 5.96
C VAL A 90 -6.93 -5.50 5.22
N GLN A 91 -8.20 -5.33 5.61
CA GLN A 91 -9.33 -5.98 4.96
C GLN A 91 -9.43 -5.57 3.49
N PHE A 92 -9.39 -4.26 3.21
CA PHE A 92 -9.47 -3.74 1.85
C PHE A 92 -8.35 -4.30 0.95
N LEU A 93 -7.10 -4.27 1.41
CA LEU A 93 -5.96 -4.77 0.63
C LEU A 93 -6.04 -6.29 0.38
N LEU A 94 -6.51 -7.07 1.36
CA LEU A 94 -6.70 -8.51 1.21
C LEU A 94 -7.84 -8.83 0.24
N GLU A 95 -8.98 -8.14 0.34
CA GLU A 95 -10.11 -8.32 -0.56
C GLU A 95 -9.76 -7.94 -1.99
N PHE A 96 -9.10 -6.80 -2.19
CA PHE A 96 -8.63 -6.37 -3.50
C PHE A 96 -7.68 -7.40 -4.14
N GLY A 97 -6.80 -8.02 -3.33
CA GLY A 97 -5.94 -9.13 -3.75
C GLY A 97 -6.71 -10.39 -4.16
N LYS A 98 -7.76 -10.78 -3.41
CA LYS A 98 -8.63 -11.92 -3.73
C LYS A 98 -9.33 -11.73 -5.08
N HIS A 99 -9.88 -10.54 -5.31
CA HIS A 99 -10.66 -10.25 -6.51
C HIS A 99 -9.84 -10.16 -7.80
N LYS A 100 -8.52 -9.95 -7.71
CA LYS A 100 -7.65 -9.68 -8.87
C LYS A 100 -6.57 -10.76 -9.14
N SER A 101 -6.68 -11.91 -8.45
CA SER A 101 -5.81 -13.10 -8.49
C SER A 101 -4.43 -12.96 -7.79
N ALA A 102 -4.07 -14.05 -7.09
CA ALA A 102 -2.82 -14.35 -6.37
C ALA A 102 -2.63 -13.76 -4.97
N LEU A 103 -3.11 -14.49 -3.95
CA LEU A 103 -2.89 -14.22 -2.52
C LEU A 103 -1.79 -15.08 -1.87
N GLU A 104 -1.09 -15.91 -2.64
CA GLU A 104 -0.04 -16.78 -2.07
C GLU A 104 1.27 -16.03 -1.81
N GLU A 105 1.51 -14.86 -2.44
CA GLU A 105 2.80 -14.17 -2.37
C GLU A 105 2.83 -12.95 -1.43
N LEU A 106 1.67 -12.39 -1.05
CA LEU A 106 1.60 -11.12 -0.30
C LEU A 106 2.13 -11.22 1.15
N CYS A 107 2.03 -12.40 1.78
CA CYS A 107 2.46 -12.62 3.16
C CYS A 107 3.87 -13.25 3.29
N MET A 108 4.52 -13.62 2.19
CA MET A 108 5.69 -14.52 2.24
C MET A 108 7.05 -13.82 2.06
N LYS A 109 7.10 -12.53 1.69
CA LYS A 109 8.37 -11.89 1.29
C LYS A 109 9.27 -11.38 2.42
N LYS A 110 8.93 -11.63 3.69
CA LYS A 110 9.84 -11.37 4.82
C LYS A 110 10.14 -12.63 5.63
N ASP A 111 10.66 -13.68 4.99
CA ASP A 111 11.35 -14.73 5.74
C ASP A 111 12.87 -14.62 5.64
N ARG A 112 13.42 -13.74 6.49
CA ARG A 112 14.69 -13.96 7.18
C ARG A 112 14.58 -13.41 8.61
N ARG A 113 13.81 -14.13 9.44
CA ARG A 113 13.85 -14.23 10.93
C ARG A 113 12.45 -14.19 11.54
N LYS A 114 11.90 -15.39 11.73
CA LYS A 114 10.97 -15.84 12.79
C LYS A 114 10.33 -14.74 13.65
N ASN A 115 9.03 -14.48 13.44
CA ASN A 115 7.98 -14.27 14.47
C ASN A 115 6.73 -13.53 13.94
N PHE A 116 6.14 -13.97 12.82
CA PHE A 116 4.88 -13.38 12.30
C PHE A 116 3.72 -14.39 12.19
N SER A 117 3.71 -15.42 13.04
CA SER A 117 2.78 -16.56 12.93
C SER A 117 1.65 -16.61 13.97
N SER A 118 1.58 -15.74 14.99
CA SER A 118 0.51 -15.86 16.00
C SER A 118 -0.76 -15.08 15.68
N PHE A 119 -0.69 -14.00 14.89
CA PHE A 119 -1.85 -13.12 14.67
C PHE A 119 -2.79 -13.60 13.54
N TYR A 120 -2.27 -14.33 12.55
CA TYR A 120 -3.05 -14.73 11.36
C TYR A 120 -3.64 -16.13 11.42
N ARG A 121 -3.48 -16.87 12.53
CA ARG A 121 -3.98 -18.25 12.61
C ARG A 121 -5.51 -18.31 12.68
N ASP A 122 -6.18 -17.22 13.07
CA ASP A 122 -7.64 -17.18 13.24
C ASP A 122 -8.40 -16.60 12.03
N TYR A 123 -7.69 -16.26 10.95
CA TYR A 123 -8.26 -15.68 9.72
C TYR A 123 -8.13 -16.60 8.48
N TRP A 124 -7.84 -17.89 8.68
CA TRP A 124 -7.84 -18.93 7.65
C TRP A 124 -8.62 -20.17 8.09
#